data_AF-A0A968T370-F1
#
_entry.id   AF-A0A968T370-F1
#
_cell.length_a   1.000
_cell.length_b   1.000
_cell.length_c   1.000
_cell.angle_alpha   90.00
_cell.angle_beta   90.00
_cell.angle_gamma   90.00
#
_symmetry.space_group_name_H-M   'P 1'
#
loop_
_entity.id
_entity.type
_entity.pdbx_description
1 polymer ?
#
loop_
_entity_poly.entity_id
_entity_poly.type
_entity_poly.pdbx_seq_one_letter_code
_entity_poly.pdbx_strand_id
1 'polypeptide(L)'
;MTLEETLRGAAAWQQILEENQFNDPAPPGTEFVLARFSGRWIADAEAANYIFDSYFTAVDAQGVEVEQGVVTLGKRELSTEVYPGGRFEGWVAKLVPSGDAEARIVFKATSSNLDPDGFDTRYFQIE
;
A
#
# COMPACT_ATOMS: atom_id res chain seq x y z
N MET A 1 -3.15 12.26 1.99
CA MET A 1 -2.16 11.19 2.11
C MET A 1 -1.03 11.47 1.13
N THR A 2 0.19 11.15 1.53
CA THR A 2 1.43 11.41 0.82
C THR A 2 2.27 10.13 0.81
N LEU A 3 2.90 9.83 -0.32
CA LEU A 3 3.95 8.82 -0.42
C LEU A 3 5.27 9.47 0.00
N GLU A 4 5.86 8.99 1.09
CA GLU A 4 7.05 9.61 1.70
C GLU A 4 8.34 8.93 1.25
N GLU A 5 8.29 7.62 0.98
CA GLU A 5 9.45 6.80 0.67
C GLU A 5 9.04 5.52 -0.05
N THR A 6 9.88 5.07 -0.98
CA THR A 6 9.75 3.82 -1.72
C THR A 6 11.04 3.04 -1.72
N LEU A 7 10.93 1.72 -1.52
CA LEU A 7 11.99 0.75 -1.77
C LEU A 7 11.45 -0.28 -2.75
N ARG A 8 12.32 -0.81 -3.62
CA ARG A 8 11.95 -1.80 -4.64
C ARG A 8 12.87 -3.01 -4.63
N GLY A 9 12.35 -4.13 -5.13
CA GLY A 9 13.15 -5.32 -5.45
C GLY A 9 13.89 -5.85 -4.23
N ALA A 10 15.20 -6.04 -4.38
CA ALA A 10 16.05 -6.59 -3.32
C ALA A 10 16.06 -5.73 -2.05
N ALA A 11 16.01 -4.39 -2.17
CA ALA A 11 16.01 -3.50 -1.01
C ALA A 11 14.70 -3.62 -0.22
N ALA A 12 13.55 -3.67 -0.91
CA ALA A 12 12.26 -3.92 -0.30
C ALA A 12 12.22 -5.31 0.36
N TRP A 13 12.69 -6.33 -0.35
CA TRP A 13 12.68 -7.70 0.13
C TRP A 13 13.51 -7.89 1.40
N GLN A 14 14.69 -7.27 1.47
CA GLN A 14 15.51 -7.31 2.66
C GLN A 14 14.76 -6.73 3.87
N GLN A 15 14.10 -5.58 3.71
CA GLN A 15 13.31 -4.95 4.77
C GLN A 15 12.10 -5.79 5.20
N ILE A 16 11.43 -6.45 4.25
CA ILE A 16 10.29 -7.34 4.52
C ILE A 16 10.72 -8.55 5.37
N LEU A 17 11.87 -9.14 5.06
CA LEU A 17 12.43 -10.26 5.83
C LEU A 17 12.91 -9.85 7.22
N GLU A 18 13.43 -8.63 7.36
CA GLU A 18 13.83 -8.07 8.67
C GLU A 18 12.61 -7.95 9.61
N GLU A 19 11.42 -7.59 9.10
CA GLU A 19 10.19 -7.53 9.89
C GLU A 19 9.58 -8.90 10.17
N ASN A 20 9.55 -9.78 9.17
CA ASN A 20 9.10 -11.15 9.35
C ASN A 20 9.81 -12.11 8.39
N GLN A 21 10.75 -12.89 8.95
CA GLN A 21 11.53 -13.90 8.22
C GLN A 21 10.70 -15.06 7.66
N PHE A 22 9.43 -15.20 8.05
CA PHE A 22 8.52 -16.22 7.55
C PHE A 22 7.71 -15.78 6.32
N ASN A 23 7.90 -14.55 5.84
CA ASN A 23 7.30 -14.13 4.58
C ASN A 23 7.87 -14.94 3.41
N ASP A 24 7.02 -15.26 2.44
CA ASP A 24 7.44 -15.90 1.20
C ASP A 24 8.09 -14.88 0.25
N PRO A 25 9.07 -15.30 -0.59
CA PRO A 25 9.65 -14.42 -1.60
C PRO A 25 8.62 -14.02 -2.65
N ALA A 26 8.90 -12.92 -3.36
CA ALA A 26 8.05 -12.49 -4.47
C ALA A 26 7.93 -13.61 -5.53
N PRO A 27 6.72 -13.86 -6.07
CA PRO A 27 6.52 -14.80 -7.17
C PRO A 27 7.39 -14.46 -8.40
N PRO A 28 7.74 -15.44 -9.24
CA PRO A 28 8.50 -15.21 -10.47
C PRO A 28 7.87 -14.12 -11.35
N GLY A 29 8.70 -13.22 -11.89
CA GLY A 29 8.25 -12.10 -12.73
C GLY A 29 7.69 -10.90 -11.96
N THR A 30 7.66 -10.96 -10.62
CA THR A 30 7.24 -9.85 -9.76
C THR A 30 8.34 -9.47 -8.78
N GLU A 31 8.22 -8.29 -8.21
CA GLU A 31 9.04 -7.84 -7.10
C GLU A 31 8.19 -7.10 -6.08
N PHE A 32 8.66 -7.07 -4.83
CA PHE A 32 8.02 -6.24 -3.82
C PHE A 32 8.42 -4.77 -3.98
N VAL A 33 7.45 -3.90 -3.75
CA VAL A 33 7.63 -2.49 -3.46
C VAL A 33 7.16 -2.26 -2.04
N LEU A 34 8.03 -1.66 -1.23
CA LEU A 34 7.71 -1.22 0.12
C LEU A 34 7.56 0.30 0.10
N ALA A 35 6.38 0.80 0.48
CA ALA A 35 6.05 2.22 0.38
C ALA A 35 5.56 2.76 1.72
N ARG A 36 6.17 3.85 2.19
CA ARG A 36 5.78 4.53 3.43
C ARG A 36 4.81 5.64 3.11
N PHE A 37 3.64 5.59 3.72
CA PHE A 37 2.60 6.61 3.56
C PHE A 37 2.39 7.37 4.86
N SER A 38 2.13 8.67 4.72
CA SER A 38 1.64 9.51 5.80
C SER A 38 0.32 10.18 5.41
N GLY A 39 -0.50 10.54 6.39
CA GLY A 39 -1.77 11.19 6.11
C GLY A 39 -2.43 11.86 7.29
N ARG A 40 -3.54 12.53 7.00
CA ARG A 40 -4.44 13.12 7.97
C ARG A 40 -5.87 12.74 7.59
N TRP A 41 -6.65 12.32 8.56
CA TRP A 41 -8.08 12.09 8.38
C TRP A 41 -8.82 13.43 8.45
N ILE A 42 -9.46 13.82 7.34
CA ILE A 42 -10.10 15.14 7.17
C ILE A 42 -11.63 15.05 7.07
N ALA A 43 -12.22 13.92 7.44
CA ALA A 43 -13.68 13.80 7.43
C ALA A 43 -14.32 14.63 8.55
N ASP A 44 -15.51 15.15 8.26
CA ASP A 44 -16.34 15.90 9.19
C ASP A 44 -17.25 15.00 10.05
N ALA A 45 -17.11 13.67 9.92
CA ALA A 45 -17.86 12.70 10.71
C ALA A 45 -17.29 12.60 12.14
N GLU A 46 -18.15 12.45 13.16
CA GLU A 46 -17.73 12.24 14.56
C GLU A 46 -17.34 10.78 14.87
N ALA A 47 -16.80 10.06 13.89
CA ALA A 47 -16.40 8.65 14.02
C ALA A 47 -14.96 8.44 13.57
N ALA A 48 -14.28 7.49 14.22
CA ALA A 48 -12.99 7.01 13.75
C ALA A 48 -13.15 6.20 12.46
N ASN A 49 -12.08 6.16 11.67
CA ASN A 49 -12.00 5.30 10.50
C ASN A 49 -10.74 4.44 10.59
N TYR A 50 -10.78 3.25 10.01
CA TYR A 50 -9.58 2.43 9.88
C TYR A 50 -8.84 2.82 8.60
N ILE A 51 -7.51 2.70 8.64
CA ILE A 51 -6.65 2.74 7.46
C ILE A 51 -5.79 1.47 7.51
N PHE A 52 -6.01 0.58 6.54
CA PHE A 52 -5.30 -0.69 6.43
C PHE A 52 -4.47 -0.75 5.15
N ASP A 53 -3.41 -1.55 5.17
CA ASP A 53 -2.59 -1.88 4.01
C ASP A 53 -3.43 -2.51 2.88
N SER A 54 -4.49 -3.25 3.23
CA SER A 54 -5.42 -3.91 2.30
C SER A 54 -6.25 -2.93 1.47
N TYR A 55 -6.26 -1.65 1.85
CA TYR A 55 -6.84 -0.58 1.03
C TYR A 55 -5.90 -0.19 -0.12
N PHE A 56 -4.72 -0.80 -0.21
CA PHE A 56 -3.76 -0.55 -1.26
C PHE A 56 -3.62 -1.78 -2.16
N THR A 57 -3.54 -1.53 -3.46
CA THR A 57 -3.15 -2.49 -4.49
C THR A 57 -2.08 -1.88 -5.39
N ALA A 58 -1.65 -2.57 -6.44
CA ALA A 58 -0.79 -2.02 -7.45
C ALA A 58 -1.33 -2.29 -8.85
N VAL A 59 -1.02 -1.40 -9.78
CA VAL A 59 -1.29 -1.56 -11.21
C VAL A 59 0.02 -1.52 -11.99
N ASP A 60 0.10 -2.28 -13.08
CA ASP A 60 1.21 -2.24 -14.02
C ASP A 60 1.19 -0.98 -14.92
N ALA A 61 2.18 -0.86 -15.81
CA ALA A 61 2.27 0.19 -16.81
C ALA A 61 1.01 0.34 -17.70
N GLN A 62 0.26 -0.74 -17.91
CA GLN A 62 -0.98 -0.72 -18.69
C GLN A 62 -2.21 -0.35 -17.84
N GLY A 63 -2.04 -0.17 -16.53
CA GLY A 63 -3.11 0.12 -15.59
C GLY A 63 -3.91 -1.11 -15.18
N VAL A 64 -3.39 -2.32 -15.42
CA VAL A 64 -4.01 -3.57 -14.99
C VAL A 64 -3.57 -3.88 -13.57
N GLU A 65 -4.54 -4.24 -12.72
CA GLU A 65 -4.25 -4.60 -11.32
C GLU A 65 -3.39 -5.86 -11.24
N VAL A 66 -2.32 -5.77 -10.45
CA VAL A 66 -1.38 -6.86 -10.22
C VAL A 66 -1.92 -7.74 -9.10
N GLU A 67 -1.96 -9.05 -9.30
CA GLU A 67 -2.37 -10.00 -8.26
C GLU A 67 -1.44 -9.89 -7.05
N GLN A 68 -2.02 -9.70 -5.88
CA GLN A 68 -1.29 -9.50 -4.62
C GLN A 68 -1.21 -10.82 -3.83
N GLY A 69 -0.07 -11.05 -3.20
CA GLY A 69 0.12 -12.12 -2.21
C GLY A 69 -0.09 -11.63 -0.78
N VAL A 70 -0.03 -12.56 0.18
CA VAL A 70 0.00 -12.21 1.61
C VAL A 70 1.43 -11.95 2.02
N VAL A 71 1.67 -10.76 2.58
CA VAL A 71 2.94 -10.35 3.17
C VAL A 71 2.61 -9.57 4.45
N THR A 72 3.36 -9.79 5.52
CA THR A 72 3.17 -9.03 6.77
C THR A 72 4.40 -8.21 7.10
N LEU A 73 4.17 -6.97 7.50
CA LEU A 73 5.21 -6.02 7.91
C LEU A 73 5.28 -5.85 9.43
N GLY A 74 4.66 -6.75 10.19
CA GLY A 74 4.68 -6.73 11.65
C GLY A 74 4.23 -5.36 12.20
N LYS A 75 5.11 -4.70 12.96
CA LYS A 75 4.79 -3.40 13.59
C LYS A 75 4.89 -2.21 12.64
N ARG A 76 5.50 -2.36 11.46
CA ARG A 76 5.63 -1.29 10.46
C ARG A 76 4.42 -1.16 9.56
N GLU A 77 3.57 -2.17 9.54
CA GLU A 77 2.38 -2.22 8.69
C GLU A 77 1.46 -1.02 8.95
N LEU A 78 0.97 -0.41 7.88
CA LEU A 78 -0.08 0.58 7.96
C LEU A 78 -1.39 -0.11 8.38
N SER A 79 -1.66 -0.10 9.67
CA SER A 79 -2.87 -0.65 10.26
C SER A 79 -3.23 0.19 11.49
N THR A 80 -4.14 1.13 11.33
CA THR A 80 -4.46 2.08 12.40
C THR A 80 -5.90 2.56 12.34
N GLU A 81 -6.42 2.92 13.51
CA GLU A 81 -7.67 3.64 13.68
C GLU A 81 -7.35 5.13 13.85
N VAL A 82 -7.93 5.97 12.99
CA VAL A 82 -7.69 7.41 12.98
C VAL A 82 -8.97 8.19 13.24
N TYR A 83 -8.91 9.09 14.22
CA TYR A 83 -10.00 9.98 14.60
C TYR A 83 -9.99 11.26 13.76
N PRO A 84 -11.11 12.00 13.64
CA PRO A 84 -11.18 13.24 12.88
C PRO A 84 -10.06 14.22 13.23
N GLY A 85 -9.35 14.69 12.21
CA GLY A 85 -8.20 15.57 12.35
C GLY A 85 -6.88 14.87 12.73
N GLY A 86 -6.91 13.59 13.09
CA GLY A 86 -5.76 12.77 13.44
C GLY A 86 -4.84 12.48 12.25
N ARG A 87 -3.59 12.10 12.56
CA ARG A 87 -2.55 11.77 11.57
C ARG A 87 -2.17 10.30 11.69
N PHE A 88 -1.75 9.71 10.57
CA PHE A 88 -1.24 8.35 10.51
C PHE A 88 0.04 8.28 9.67
N GLU A 89 0.83 7.24 9.94
CA GLU A 89 1.99 6.87 9.15
C GLU A 89 2.15 5.33 9.22
N GLY A 90 2.59 4.72 8.13
CA GLY A 90 2.86 3.29 8.08
C GLY A 90 3.36 2.83 6.72
N TRP A 91 3.82 1.59 6.67
CA TRP A 91 4.33 0.96 5.45
C TRP A 91 3.29 0.02 4.84
N VAL A 92 3.28 -0.04 3.51
CA VAL A 92 2.56 -1.06 2.74
C VAL A 92 3.55 -1.79 1.84
N ALA A 93 3.36 -3.09 1.67
CA ALA A 93 4.09 -3.90 0.70
C ALA A 93 3.15 -4.36 -0.40
N LYS A 94 3.52 -4.13 -1.67
CA LYS A 94 2.75 -4.57 -2.84
C LYS A 94 3.65 -5.22 -3.87
N LEU A 95 3.11 -6.17 -4.61
CA LEU A 95 3.74 -6.79 -5.75
C LEU A 95 3.52 -5.95 -7.00
N VAL A 96 4.58 -5.79 -7.79
CA VAL A 96 4.57 -5.19 -9.14
C VAL A 96 5.36 -6.08 -10.10
N PRO A 97 5.16 -5.98 -11.42
CA PRO A 97 6.03 -6.68 -12.37
C PRO A 97 7.48 -6.23 -12.21
N SER A 98 8.42 -7.18 -12.23
CA SER A 98 9.84 -6.87 -12.06
C SER A 98 10.33 -5.90 -13.14
N GLY A 99 10.95 -4.79 -12.73
CA GLY A 99 11.50 -3.80 -13.65
C GLY A 99 10.47 -2.90 -14.35
N ASP A 100 9.18 -3.00 -14.02
CA ASP A 100 8.18 -2.05 -14.49
C ASP A 100 8.38 -0.69 -13.79
N ALA A 101 8.84 0.29 -14.54
CA ALA A 101 9.10 1.65 -14.05
C ALA A 101 7.83 2.53 -14.01
N GLU A 102 6.75 2.11 -14.67
CA GLU A 102 5.50 2.86 -14.73
C GLU A 102 4.40 2.28 -13.81
N ALA A 103 4.70 1.17 -13.12
CA ALA A 103 3.86 0.60 -12.07
C ALA A 103 3.55 1.62 -10.97
N ARG A 104 2.33 1.53 -10.42
CA ARG A 104 1.79 2.49 -9.44
C ARG A 104 1.15 1.76 -8.27
N ILE A 105 1.27 2.34 -7.09
CA ILE A 105 0.46 1.94 -5.94
C ILE A 105 -0.88 2.68 -6.01
N VAL A 106 -1.97 1.96 -5.77
CA VAL A 106 -3.33 2.49 -5.81
C VAL A 106 -3.96 2.35 -4.44
N PHE A 107 -4.38 3.46 -3.84
CA PHE A 107 -5.24 3.46 -2.66
C PHE A 107 -6.71 3.41 -3.08
N LYS A 108 -7.49 2.53 -2.48
CA LYS A 108 -8.93 2.36 -2.63
C LYS A 108 -9.54 2.42 -1.23
N ALA A 109 -10.19 3.53 -0.89
CA ALA A 109 -10.71 3.78 0.46
C ALA A 109 -11.76 2.76 0.96
N THR A 110 -12.24 1.87 0.09
CA THR A 110 -13.08 0.73 0.45
C THR A 110 -12.49 -0.55 -0.13
N SER A 111 -12.60 -1.65 0.63
CA SER A 111 -12.25 -2.99 0.15
C SER A 111 -13.33 -3.60 -0.76
N SER A 112 -14.49 -2.95 -0.90
CA SER A 112 -15.62 -3.41 -1.70
C SER A 112 -15.67 -2.70 -3.05
N ASN A 113 -15.63 -3.48 -4.14
CA ASN A 113 -15.87 -3.03 -5.52
C ASN A 113 -17.34 -2.59 -5.78
N LEU A 114 -18.13 -2.30 -4.74
CA LEU A 114 -19.58 -2.11 -4.82
C LEU A 114 -20.04 -0.66 -4.66
N ASP A 115 -19.13 0.30 -4.56
CA ASP A 115 -19.50 1.72 -4.50
C ASP A 115 -18.87 2.50 -5.67
N PRO A 116 -19.58 2.65 -6.80
CA PRO A 116 -19.09 3.37 -7.97
C PRO A 116 -19.12 4.90 -7.83
N ASP A 117 -19.68 5.45 -6.74
CA ASP A 117 -19.88 6.89 -6.55
C ASP A 117 -19.14 7.43 -5.30
N GLY A 118 -17.80 7.44 -5.27
CA GLY A 118 -17.08 7.96 -4.09
C GLY A 118 -15.56 8.11 -4.18
N PHE A 119 -15.09 8.94 -5.10
CA PHE A 119 -13.69 9.26 -5.44
C PHE A 119 -12.70 9.55 -4.28
N ASP A 120 -12.17 8.53 -3.64
CA ASP A 120 -10.89 8.62 -2.91
C ASP A 120 -9.84 7.64 -3.46
N THR A 121 -10.00 7.19 -4.71
CA THR A 121 -8.93 6.45 -5.38
C THR A 121 -7.75 7.37 -5.67
N ARG A 122 -6.56 6.97 -5.21
CA ARG A 122 -5.33 7.73 -5.46
C ARG A 122 -4.28 6.83 -6.08
N TYR A 123 -3.59 7.35 -7.08
CA TYR A 123 -2.50 6.67 -7.76
C TYR A 123 -1.19 7.34 -7.35
N PHE A 124 -0.23 6.53 -6.92
CA PHE A 124 1.09 6.98 -6.50
C PHE A 124 2.13 6.36 -7.42
N GLN A 125 2.90 7.22 -8.09
CA GLN A 125 4.05 6.79 -8.85
C GLN A 125 5.11 6.25 -7.89
N ILE A 126 5.71 5.12 -8.26
CA ILE A 126 6.77 4.48 -7.49
C ILE A 126 8.10 5.01 -8.05
N GLU A 127 8.81 5.80 -7.26
CA GLU A 127 10.17 6.29 -7.60
C GLU A 127 11.26 5.32 -7.15
#